data_AF-A0A2L1TVC7-F1
#
_entry.id   AF-A0A2L1TVC7-F1
#
_cell.length_a   1.000
_cell.length_b   1.000
_cell.length_c   1.000
_cell.angle_alpha   90.00
_cell.angle_beta   90.00
_cell.angle_gamma   90.00
#
_symmetry.space_group_name_H-M   'P 1'
#
loop_
_entity.id
_entity.type
_entity.pdbx_description
1 polymer ?
#
loop_
_entity_poly.entity_id
_entity_poly.type
_entity_poly.pdbx_seq_one_letter_code
_entity_poly.pdbx_strand_id
1 'polypeptide(L)'
;MNARQKRLLTFFLTKESEFISIKELASNMNCSEKTIRNDFKVLDNWLIKRSQAVLIRKPSAGVCLQAEDFEKKQLLLELDKVQVDMLQDHRKLNIAKLLLTREEWVTIQELAEHFYTNRAVIREDLDELDEWVERHDLVLVRRQNYGVKLEGSERMKRRAVSAIAELAPAAHKSSFEFMADWFAPSERQMAETCLRRLESTLPFSFTDLAFQSLLFHVLIAYHRFKLGLRLNELPGETEIIRQKPEYTQMKALIRDLDTAFAVALPEEEILNLTLHLFGAKIQLDATLTPRVRFQSIMKSKSLVNFAYEETIRITR
;
A
#
# COMPACT_ATOMS: atom_id res chain seq x y z
N MET A 1 5.54 -3.14 18.67
CA MET A 1 6.47 -3.60 17.60
C MET A 1 6.50 -2.52 16.53
N ASN A 2 7.68 -2.15 16.02
CA ASN A 2 7.80 -1.19 14.92
C ASN A 2 7.54 -1.84 13.55
N ALA A 3 7.46 -1.02 12.49
CA ALA A 3 7.18 -1.49 11.12
C ALA A 3 8.14 -2.58 10.62
N ARG A 4 9.45 -2.46 10.93
CA ARG A 4 10.46 -3.47 10.54
C ARG A 4 10.25 -4.80 11.26
N GLN A 5 9.93 -4.77 12.55
CA GLN A 5 9.65 -5.97 13.35
C GLN A 5 8.39 -6.67 12.86
N LYS A 6 7.32 -5.91 12.56
CA LYS A 6 6.10 -6.47 11.95
C LYS A 6 6.42 -7.15 10.62
N ARG A 7 7.14 -6.47 9.71
CA ARG A 7 7.59 -7.06 8.43
C ARG A 7 8.42 -8.33 8.60
N LEU A 8 9.35 -8.33 9.57
CA LEU A 8 10.18 -9.49 9.87
C LEU A 8 9.33 -10.66 10.38
N LEU A 9 8.31 -10.40 11.21
CA LEU A 9 7.41 -11.44 11.70
C LEU A 9 6.48 -11.97 10.60
N THR A 10 5.84 -11.08 9.83
CA THR A 10 5.02 -11.45 8.66
C THR A 10 5.81 -12.31 7.68
N PHE A 11 7.09 -11.98 7.45
CA PHE A 11 7.97 -12.79 6.62
C PHE A 11 8.09 -14.24 7.11
N PHE A 12 8.23 -14.46 8.41
CA PHE A 12 8.26 -15.81 8.98
C PHE A 12 6.90 -16.52 8.96
N LEU A 13 5.79 -15.79 9.17
CA LEU A 13 4.44 -16.37 9.20
C LEU A 13 3.96 -16.79 7.80
N THR A 14 4.43 -16.12 6.75
CA THR A 14 4.02 -16.35 5.35
C THR A 14 4.92 -17.34 4.59
N LYS A 15 6.08 -17.70 5.17
CA LYS A 15 7.03 -18.64 4.57
C LYS A 15 6.80 -20.06 5.09
N GLU A 16 7.11 -21.03 4.24
CA GLU A 16 7.32 -22.40 4.71
C GLU A 16 8.48 -22.44 5.72
N SER A 17 8.48 -23.44 6.59
CA SER A 17 9.35 -23.52 7.78
C SER A 17 10.82 -23.81 7.43
N GLU A 18 11.43 -22.94 6.64
CA GLU A 18 12.81 -22.98 6.18
C GLU A 18 13.73 -22.10 7.05
N PHE A 19 14.99 -22.51 7.18
CA PHE A 19 16.00 -21.73 7.87
C PHE A 19 16.59 -20.66 6.95
N ILE A 20 16.63 -19.42 7.44
CA ILE A 20 17.07 -18.26 6.67
C ILE A 20 18.20 -17.54 7.41
N SER A 21 19.28 -17.24 6.70
CA SER A 21 20.47 -16.65 7.31
C SER A 21 20.20 -15.22 7.80
N ILE A 22 20.87 -14.82 8.90
CA ILE A 22 20.75 -13.45 9.44
C ILE A 22 21.20 -12.41 8.40
N LYS A 23 22.22 -12.73 7.60
CA LYS A 23 22.72 -11.87 6.53
C LYS A 23 21.66 -11.61 5.46
N GLU A 24 20.91 -12.64 5.08
CA GLU A 24 19.82 -12.52 4.12
C GLU A 24 18.65 -11.72 4.69
N LEU A 25 18.27 -11.96 5.95
CA LEU A 25 17.24 -11.18 6.64
C LEU A 25 17.62 -9.70 6.75
N ALA A 26 18.87 -9.41 7.10
CA ALA A 26 19.42 -8.06 7.18
C ALA A 26 19.34 -7.34 5.82
N SER A 27 19.68 -8.05 4.74
CA SER A 27 19.60 -7.54 3.38
C SER A 27 18.16 -7.27 2.94
N ASN A 28 17.23 -8.19 3.24
CA ASN A 28 15.81 -8.06 2.90
C ASN A 28 15.12 -6.93 3.69
N MET A 29 15.58 -6.65 4.90
CA MET A 29 15.03 -5.60 5.79
C MET A 29 15.82 -4.29 5.75
N ASN A 30 16.84 -4.19 4.87
CA ASN A 30 17.72 -3.03 4.71
C ASN A 30 18.29 -2.50 6.04
N CYS A 31 18.84 -3.39 6.87
CA CYS A 31 19.40 -3.04 8.17
C CYS A 31 20.63 -3.88 8.53
N SER A 32 21.29 -3.57 9.64
CA SER A 32 22.47 -4.34 10.09
C SER A 32 22.07 -5.68 10.71
N GLU A 33 22.96 -6.68 10.66
CA GLU A 33 22.75 -7.96 11.37
C GLU A 33 22.52 -7.75 12.88
N LYS A 34 23.17 -6.74 13.47
CA LYS A 34 22.98 -6.36 14.87
C LYS A 34 21.53 -5.90 15.13
N THR A 35 20.95 -5.16 14.19
CA THR A 35 19.55 -4.69 14.26
C THR A 35 18.58 -5.88 14.20
N ILE A 36 18.79 -6.82 13.28
CA ILE A 36 17.98 -8.05 13.19
C ILE A 36 18.04 -8.85 14.50
N ARG A 37 19.24 -9.03 15.07
CA ARG A 37 19.41 -9.72 16.37
C ARG A 37 18.66 -9.04 17.51
N ASN A 38 18.55 -7.71 17.48
CA ASN A 38 17.76 -6.96 18.46
C ASN A 38 16.26 -7.11 18.21
N ASP A 39 15.82 -7.03 16.95
CA ASP A 39 14.41 -7.20 16.58
C ASP A 39 13.88 -8.57 16.98
N PHE A 40 14.70 -9.62 16.86
CA PHE A 40 14.39 -10.96 17.33
C PHE A 40 13.99 -11.03 18.81
N LYS A 41 14.62 -10.25 19.68
CA LYS A 41 14.23 -10.21 21.11
C LYS A 41 12.80 -9.66 21.28
N VAL A 42 12.43 -8.67 20.46
CA VAL A 42 11.09 -8.11 20.47
C VAL A 42 10.07 -9.10 19.93
N LEU A 43 10.43 -9.84 18.87
CA LEU A 43 9.58 -10.89 18.30
C LEU A 43 9.36 -12.05 19.27
N ASP A 44 10.42 -12.55 19.90
CA ASP A 44 10.31 -13.64 20.89
C ASP A 44 9.33 -13.25 22.01
N ASN A 45 9.48 -12.04 22.55
CA ASN A 45 8.58 -11.51 23.59
C ASN A 45 7.13 -11.33 23.12
N TRP A 46 6.92 -11.05 21.83
CA TRP A 46 5.58 -10.89 21.28
C TRP A 46 4.89 -12.23 21.05
N LEU A 47 5.64 -13.22 20.55
CA LEU A 47 5.16 -14.58 20.25
C LEU A 47 4.79 -15.35 21.52
N ILE A 48 5.66 -15.35 22.53
CA ILE A 48 5.45 -16.08 23.80
C ILE A 48 4.15 -15.68 24.50
N LYS A 49 3.67 -14.44 24.29
CA LYS A 49 2.44 -13.92 24.90
C LYS A 49 1.16 -14.32 24.17
N ARG A 50 1.26 -14.90 22.96
CA ARG A 50 0.12 -15.03 22.03
C ARG A 50 -0.04 -16.43 21.43
N SER A 51 1.01 -17.21 21.35
CA SER A 51 0.97 -18.54 20.75
C SER A 51 2.12 -19.42 21.26
N GLN A 52 2.16 -20.67 20.79
CA GLN A 52 3.29 -21.58 21.01
C GLN A 52 4.35 -21.45 19.92
N ALA A 53 4.24 -20.45 19.04
CA ALA A 53 5.18 -20.22 17.96
C ALA A 53 6.54 -19.76 18.49
N VAL A 54 7.63 -20.33 17.97
CA VAL A 54 9.00 -20.04 18.44
C VAL A 54 9.95 -19.82 17.27
N LEU A 55 10.80 -18.80 17.39
CA LEU A 55 11.93 -18.60 16.48
C LEU A 55 13.11 -19.51 16.88
N ILE A 56 13.37 -20.53 16.05
CA ILE A 56 14.50 -21.44 16.21
C ILE A 56 15.71 -20.87 15.50
N ARG A 57 16.84 -20.83 16.22
CA ARG A 57 18.12 -20.32 15.74
C ARG A 57 19.12 -21.46 15.73
N LYS A 58 19.62 -21.83 14.55
CA LYS A 58 20.63 -22.88 14.39
C LYS A 58 21.92 -22.28 13.83
N PRO A 59 23.08 -22.55 14.45
CA PRO A 59 24.37 -22.19 13.87
C PRO A 59 24.48 -22.69 12.42
N SER A 60 24.97 -21.84 11.52
CA SER A 60 25.17 -22.11 10.09
C SER A 60 23.91 -22.34 9.23
N ALA A 61 22.76 -22.70 9.82
CA ALA A 61 21.49 -22.83 9.09
C ALA A 61 20.69 -21.52 9.07
N GLY A 62 20.73 -20.74 10.15
CA GLY A 62 20.01 -19.45 10.26
C GLY A 62 18.85 -19.50 11.25
N VAL A 63 17.74 -18.83 10.91
CA VAL A 63 16.55 -18.67 11.76
C VAL A 63 15.31 -19.15 11.02
N CYS A 64 14.45 -19.89 11.72
CA CYS A 64 13.18 -20.40 11.23
C CYS A 64 12.08 -20.17 12.29
N LEU A 65 10.83 -20.00 11.87
CA LEU A 65 9.69 -19.98 12.77
C LEU A 65 9.03 -21.36 12.79
N GLN A 66 9.02 -21.99 13.97
CA GLN A 66 8.23 -23.18 14.22
C GLN A 66 6.86 -22.73 14.78
N ALA A 67 5.80 -23.01 14.03
CA ALA A 67 4.41 -22.73 14.38
C ALA A 67 3.49 -23.65 13.56
N GLU A 68 2.34 -24.03 14.11
CA GLU A 68 1.32 -24.75 13.34
C GLU A 68 0.61 -23.80 12.36
N ASP A 69 0.04 -24.33 11.26
CA ASP A 69 -0.60 -23.50 10.24
C ASP A 69 -1.78 -22.69 10.77
N PHE A 70 -2.54 -23.24 11.74
CA PHE A 70 -3.63 -22.51 12.38
C PHE A 70 -3.10 -21.36 13.24
N GLU A 71 -1.99 -21.55 13.95
CA GLU A 71 -1.34 -20.51 14.75
C GLU A 71 -0.78 -19.42 13.84
N LYS A 72 -0.12 -19.80 12.74
CA LYS A 72 0.38 -18.84 11.74
C LYS A 72 -0.76 -17.94 11.25
N LYS A 73 -1.91 -18.53 10.91
CA LYS A 73 -3.11 -17.79 10.49
C LYS A 73 -3.64 -16.87 11.60
N GLN A 74 -3.72 -17.34 12.84
CA GLN A 74 -4.18 -16.50 13.95
C GLN A 74 -3.23 -15.33 14.24
N LEU A 75 -1.92 -15.57 14.25
CA LEU A 75 -0.92 -14.52 14.46
C LEU A 75 -0.92 -13.50 13.31
N LEU A 76 -1.17 -13.95 12.09
CA LEU A 76 -1.35 -13.05 10.93
C LEU A 76 -2.59 -12.17 11.14
N LEU A 77 -3.73 -12.77 11.51
CA LEU A 77 -4.95 -12.04 11.84
C LEU A 77 -4.74 -11.06 12.99
N GLU A 78 -3.92 -11.39 14.00
CA GLU A 78 -3.61 -10.45 15.08
C GLU A 78 -2.72 -9.29 14.65
N LEU A 79 -1.82 -9.50 13.70
CA LEU A 79 -1.05 -8.41 13.08
C LEU A 79 -1.96 -7.49 12.26
N ASP A 80 -2.97 -8.09 11.62
CA ASP A 80 -3.96 -7.41 10.79
C ASP A 80 -5.13 -6.81 11.59
N LYS A 81 -5.36 -7.20 12.85
CA LYS A 81 -6.46 -6.70 13.71
C LYS A 81 -6.57 -5.19 13.70
N VAL A 82 -5.45 -4.47 13.86
CA VAL A 82 -5.45 -3.00 13.83
C VAL A 82 -5.95 -2.44 12.50
N GLN A 83 -5.66 -3.13 11.39
CA GLN A 83 -6.10 -2.71 10.07
C GLN A 83 -7.59 -3.00 9.86
N VAL A 84 -8.07 -4.15 10.34
CA VAL A 84 -9.49 -4.53 10.33
C VAL A 84 -10.32 -3.62 11.25
N ASP A 85 -9.87 -3.37 12.48
CA ASP A 85 -10.53 -2.50 13.46
C ASP A 85 -10.64 -1.06 12.93
N MET A 86 -9.59 -0.54 12.29
CA MET A 86 -9.59 0.76 11.61
C MET A 86 -10.63 0.87 10.49
N LEU A 87 -10.97 -0.23 9.81
CA LEU A 87 -11.95 -0.24 8.71
C LEU A 87 -13.38 -0.40 9.20
N GLN A 88 -13.56 -1.11 10.32
CA GLN A 88 -14.88 -1.24 10.97
C GLN A 88 -15.28 0.08 11.63
N ASP A 89 -14.32 0.93 12.02
CA ASP A 89 -14.57 2.28 12.50
C ASP A 89 -14.59 3.30 11.34
N HIS A 90 -15.79 3.53 10.79
CA HIS A 90 -16.01 4.52 9.73
C HIS A 90 -15.49 5.92 10.07
N ARG A 91 -15.44 6.32 11.35
CA ARG A 91 -14.96 7.65 11.74
C ARG A 91 -13.45 7.74 11.59
N LYS A 92 -12.70 6.78 12.14
CA LYS A 92 -11.23 6.72 12.02
C LYS A 92 -10.79 6.67 10.57
N LEU A 93 -11.48 5.86 9.77
CA LEU A 93 -11.29 5.77 8.33
C LEU A 93 -11.45 7.13 7.63
N ASN A 94 -12.52 7.86 7.95
CA ASN A 94 -12.80 9.15 7.35
C ASN A 94 -11.87 10.26 7.85
N ILE A 95 -11.40 10.18 9.11
CA ILE A 95 -10.31 11.04 9.61
C ILE A 95 -9.05 10.82 8.78
N ALA A 96 -8.65 9.56 8.56
CA ALA A 96 -7.49 9.22 7.75
C ALA A 96 -7.62 9.76 6.32
N LYS A 97 -8.77 9.54 5.66
CA LYS A 97 -9.08 10.10 4.33
C LYS A 97 -8.90 11.62 4.29
N LEU A 98 -9.50 12.32 5.26
CA LEU A 98 -9.46 13.78 5.32
C LEU A 98 -8.02 14.29 5.46
N LEU A 99 -7.24 13.69 6.36
CA LEU A 99 -5.84 14.07 6.58
C LEU A 99 -4.92 13.70 5.41
N LEU A 100 -5.23 12.63 4.66
CA LEU A 100 -4.47 12.28 3.46
C LEU A 100 -4.70 13.32 2.36
N THR A 101 -5.91 13.85 2.23
CA THR A 101 -6.36 14.81 1.21
C THR A 101 -6.01 16.27 1.53
N ARG A 102 -5.78 16.62 2.80
CA ARG A 102 -5.42 17.98 3.23
C ARG A 102 -3.89 18.15 3.37
N GLU A 103 -3.35 19.26 2.84
CA GLU A 103 -1.95 19.67 3.11
C GLU A 103 -1.83 20.66 4.27
N GLU A 104 -2.95 21.21 4.73
CA GLU A 104 -3.01 22.19 5.80
C GLU A 104 -3.09 21.52 7.17
N TRP A 105 -2.84 22.28 8.23
CA TRP A 105 -3.08 21.82 9.60
C TRP A 105 -4.58 21.75 9.86
N VAL A 106 -5.05 20.63 10.42
CA VAL A 106 -6.45 20.44 10.80
C VAL A 106 -6.53 20.41 12.32
N THR A 107 -7.37 21.25 12.92
CA THR A 107 -7.46 21.31 14.38
C THR A 107 -8.26 20.13 14.95
N ILE A 108 -7.96 19.71 16.18
CA ILE A 108 -8.77 18.70 16.89
C ILE A 108 -10.22 19.18 17.06
N GLN A 109 -10.44 20.49 17.18
CA GLN A 109 -11.78 21.06 17.25
C GLN A 109 -12.53 20.89 15.93
N GLU A 110 -11.89 21.21 14.81
CA GLU A 110 -12.48 21.05 13.47
C GLU A 110 -12.83 19.59 13.19
N LEU A 111 -11.97 18.64 13.54
CA LEU A 111 -12.27 17.21 13.44
C LEU A 111 -13.46 16.84 14.34
N ALA A 112 -13.51 17.33 15.57
CA ALA A 112 -14.61 17.04 16.49
C ALA A 112 -15.96 17.56 15.96
N GLU A 113 -15.98 18.76 15.38
CA GLU A 113 -17.16 19.35 14.73
C GLU A 113 -17.56 18.57 13.48
N HIS A 114 -16.59 18.27 12.59
CA HIS A 114 -16.84 17.55 11.34
C HIS A 114 -17.41 16.14 11.57
N PHE A 115 -16.93 15.44 12.60
CA PHE A 115 -17.35 14.08 12.94
C PHE A 115 -18.39 14.00 14.06
N TYR A 116 -18.98 15.14 14.47
CA TYR A 116 -20.01 15.23 15.50
C TYR A 116 -19.66 14.47 16.79
N THR A 117 -18.43 14.62 17.26
CA THR A 117 -17.91 13.98 18.47
C THR A 117 -17.15 14.97 19.34
N ASN A 118 -16.56 14.52 20.45
CA ASN A 118 -15.80 15.37 21.36
C ASN A 118 -14.28 15.27 21.12
N ARG A 119 -13.54 16.27 21.62
CA ARG A 119 -12.07 16.35 21.46
C ARG A 119 -11.31 15.18 22.09
N ALA A 120 -11.84 14.54 23.12
CA ALA A 120 -11.17 13.40 23.76
C ALA A 120 -11.24 12.17 22.86
N VAL A 121 -12.40 11.90 22.26
CA VAL A 121 -12.60 10.83 21.29
C VAL A 121 -11.71 11.02 20.06
N ILE A 122 -11.63 12.24 19.51
CA ILE A 122 -10.73 12.51 18.38
C ILE A 122 -9.26 12.25 18.75
N ARG A 123 -8.83 12.55 19.98
CA ARG A 123 -7.44 12.26 20.39
C ARG A 123 -7.16 10.77 20.42
N GLU A 124 -8.08 10.00 21.01
CA GLU A 124 -7.98 8.53 21.04
C GLU A 124 -7.97 7.95 19.62
N ASP A 125 -8.86 8.42 18.75
CA ASP A 125 -8.88 8.02 17.33
C ASP A 125 -7.56 8.34 16.62
N LEU A 126 -6.95 9.50 16.89
CA LEU A 126 -5.67 9.91 16.30
C LEU A 126 -4.49 9.10 16.86
N ASP A 127 -4.54 8.69 18.12
CA ASP A 127 -3.52 7.84 18.75
C ASP A 127 -3.55 6.42 18.19
N GLU A 128 -4.73 5.90 17.85
CA GLU A 128 -4.86 4.64 17.11
C GLU A 128 -4.42 4.79 15.64
N LEU A 129 -4.75 5.93 15.02
CA LEU A 129 -4.35 6.24 13.64
C LEU A 129 -2.82 6.30 13.48
N ASP A 130 -2.08 6.77 14.50
CA ASP A 130 -0.60 6.77 14.51
C ASP A 130 -0.02 5.41 14.12
N GLU A 131 -0.51 4.34 14.77
CA GLU A 131 -0.01 2.99 14.52
C GLU A 131 -0.28 2.49 13.11
N TRP A 132 -1.35 3.00 12.48
CA TRP A 132 -1.70 2.65 11.11
C TRP A 132 -0.85 3.45 10.12
N VAL A 133 -0.72 4.77 10.29
CA VAL A 133 0.04 5.62 9.36
C VAL A 133 1.54 5.29 9.37
N GLU A 134 2.09 4.91 10.52
CA GLU A 134 3.49 4.46 10.63
C GLU A 134 3.77 3.21 9.78
N ARG A 135 2.78 2.32 9.57
CA ARG A 135 2.94 1.14 8.70
C ARG A 135 3.06 1.51 7.23
N HIS A 136 2.51 2.67 6.86
CA HIS A 136 2.56 3.21 5.50
C HIS A 136 3.72 4.18 5.28
N ASP A 137 4.68 4.20 6.20
CA ASP A 137 5.84 5.10 6.20
C ASP A 137 5.44 6.60 6.28
N LEU A 138 4.26 6.90 6.84
CA LEU A 138 3.76 8.25 7.07
C LEU A 138 3.94 8.65 8.54
N VAL A 139 3.91 9.96 8.81
CA VAL A 139 4.00 10.51 10.16
C VAL A 139 2.82 11.45 10.41
N LEU A 140 2.06 11.21 11.48
CA LEU A 140 1.05 12.14 11.96
C LEU A 140 1.69 13.15 12.92
N VAL A 141 1.98 14.33 12.37
CA VAL A 141 2.59 15.42 13.12
C VAL A 141 1.51 16.17 13.89
N ARG A 142 1.74 16.36 15.19
CA ARG A 142 0.88 17.15 16.07
C ARG A 142 1.63 18.41 16.50
N ARG A 143 1.02 19.58 16.32
CA ARG A 143 1.60 20.87 16.77
C ARG A 143 0.61 21.62 17.65
N GLN A 144 1.08 22.05 18.81
CA GLN A 144 0.29 22.86 19.74
C GLN A 144 -0.20 24.13 19.02
N ASN A 145 -1.48 24.46 19.19
CA ASN A 145 -2.18 25.60 18.57
C ASN A 145 -2.32 25.56 17.04
N TYR A 146 -1.80 24.54 16.35
CA TYR A 146 -2.00 24.35 14.91
C TYR A 146 -2.92 23.17 14.60
N GLY A 147 -2.79 22.06 15.34
CA GLY A 147 -3.57 20.86 15.12
C GLY A 147 -2.71 19.69 14.65
N VAL A 148 -3.23 18.89 13.73
CA VAL A 148 -2.61 17.68 13.21
C VAL A 148 -2.49 17.71 11.69
N LYS A 149 -1.48 17.02 11.16
CA LYS A 149 -1.22 16.90 9.73
C LYS A 149 -0.48 15.60 9.42
N LEU A 150 -0.74 14.99 8.27
CA LEU A 150 0.05 13.87 7.77
C LEU A 150 1.22 14.34 6.88
N GLU A 151 2.42 13.94 7.27
CA GLU A 151 3.67 14.16 6.55
C GLU A 151 4.19 12.84 5.95
N GLY A 152 4.81 12.96 4.78
CA GLY A 152 5.29 11.86 3.95
C GLY A 152 5.15 12.20 2.48
N SER A 153 5.87 11.48 1.61
CA SER A 153 5.83 11.77 0.18
C SER A 153 4.48 11.46 -0.44
N GLU A 154 4.16 12.11 -1.55
CA GLU A 154 2.89 11.89 -2.26
C GLU A 154 2.66 10.41 -2.58
N ARG A 155 3.74 9.70 -2.94
CA ARG A 155 3.73 8.25 -3.14
C ARG A 155 3.35 7.48 -1.88
N MET A 156 3.92 7.82 -0.73
CA MET A 156 3.55 7.20 0.55
C MET A 156 2.07 7.41 0.88
N LYS A 157 1.56 8.63 0.65
CA LYS A 157 0.14 8.96 0.84
C LYS A 157 -0.77 8.17 -0.09
N ARG A 158 -0.42 8.03 -1.37
CA ARG A 158 -1.18 7.21 -2.33
C ARG A 158 -1.22 5.74 -1.94
N ARG A 159 -0.09 5.17 -1.48
CA ARG A 159 -0.06 3.80 -0.96
C ARG A 159 -0.98 3.62 0.24
N ALA A 160 -1.02 4.58 1.16
CA ALA A 160 -1.94 4.56 2.29
C ALA A 160 -3.40 4.60 1.83
N VAL A 161 -3.73 5.47 0.85
CA VAL A 161 -5.08 5.51 0.24
C VAL A 161 -5.44 4.19 -0.43
N SER A 162 -4.55 3.63 -1.26
CA SER A 162 -4.77 2.35 -1.94
C SER A 162 -4.97 1.22 -0.94
N ALA A 163 -4.18 1.18 0.14
CA ALA A 163 -4.35 0.21 1.20
C ALA A 163 -5.76 0.30 1.79
N ILE A 164 -6.24 1.51 2.12
CA ILE A 164 -7.61 1.66 2.62
C ILE A 164 -8.65 1.12 1.62
N ALA A 165 -8.49 1.43 0.33
CA ALA A 165 -9.42 0.98 -0.71
C ALA A 165 -9.42 -0.55 -0.89
N GLU A 166 -8.27 -1.21 -0.77
CA GLU A 166 -8.13 -2.66 -0.93
C GLU A 166 -8.64 -3.47 0.28
N LEU A 167 -8.64 -2.86 1.47
CA LEU A 167 -9.11 -3.55 2.68
C LEU A 167 -10.61 -3.40 2.93
N ALA A 168 -11.28 -2.51 2.20
CA ALA A 168 -12.73 -2.40 2.24
C ALA A 168 -13.31 -3.78 1.83
N PRO A 169 -14.17 -4.42 2.66
CA PRO A 169 -14.53 -5.82 2.51
C PRO A 169 -14.87 -6.20 1.07
N ALA A 170 -14.33 -7.33 0.61
CA ALA A 170 -14.50 -7.93 -0.72
C ALA A 170 -15.96 -8.26 -1.14
N ALA A 171 -16.96 -7.77 -0.41
CA ALA A 171 -18.27 -7.55 -0.97
C ALA A 171 -18.17 -6.34 -1.90
N HIS A 172 -18.28 -6.58 -3.21
CA HIS A 172 -18.22 -5.67 -4.38
C HIS A 172 -18.88 -4.26 -4.29
N LYS A 173 -19.36 -3.81 -3.13
CA LYS A 173 -19.94 -2.49 -2.85
C LYS A 173 -19.05 -1.56 -2.01
N SER A 174 -18.13 -2.07 -1.19
CA SER A 174 -17.48 -1.24 -0.14
C SER A 174 -16.26 -0.42 -0.59
N SER A 175 -15.44 -0.93 -1.51
CA SER A 175 -14.23 -0.24 -1.98
C SER A 175 -14.54 0.94 -2.92
N PHE A 176 -15.66 0.87 -3.65
CA PHE A 176 -16.20 2.02 -4.38
C PHE A 176 -16.99 2.99 -3.51
N GLU A 177 -17.60 2.53 -2.41
CA GLU A 177 -18.14 3.45 -1.38
C GLU A 177 -17.02 4.31 -0.79
N PHE A 178 -15.82 3.75 -0.60
CA PHE A 178 -14.66 4.52 -0.12
C PHE A 178 -14.38 5.77 -0.98
N MET A 179 -14.50 5.66 -2.32
CA MET A 179 -14.28 6.75 -3.27
C MET A 179 -15.58 7.37 -3.82
N ALA A 180 -16.75 7.03 -3.26
CA ALA A 180 -18.03 7.48 -3.82
C ALA A 180 -18.15 9.01 -3.81
N ASP A 181 -17.57 9.65 -2.79
CA ASP A 181 -17.55 11.10 -2.62
C ASP A 181 -16.51 11.80 -3.50
N TRP A 182 -15.59 11.05 -4.13
CA TRP A 182 -14.50 11.62 -4.94
C TRP A 182 -14.88 11.81 -6.39
N PHE A 183 -15.76 10.95 -6.90
CA PHE A 183 -16.09 10.87 -8.33
C PHE A 183 -17.56 10.58 -8.57
N ALA A 184 -18.11 11.29 -9.55
CA ALA A 184 -19.44 11.00 -10.05
C ALA A 184 -19.52 9.55 -10.58
N PRO A 185 -20.68 8.89 -10.53
CA PRO A 185 -20.84 7.54 -11.07
C PRO A 185 -20.41 7.43 -12.55
N SER A 186 -20.63 8.48 -13.35
CA SER A 186 -20.24 8.53 -14.76
C SER A 186 -18.72 8.57 -14.96
N GLU A 187 -17.97 9.31 -14.13
CA GLU A 187 -16.51 9.34 -14.17
C GLU A 187 -15.92 7.96 -13.85
N ARG A 188 -16.47 7.29 -12.83
CA ARG A 188 -16.07 5.92 -12.46
C ARG A 188 -16.35 4.92 -13.57
N GLN A 189 -17.55 4.96 -14.14
CA GLN A 189 -17.93 4.11 -15.27
C GLN A 189 -17.02 4.35 -16.48
N MET A 190 -16.65 5.61 -16.75
CA MET A 190 -15.74 5.95 -17.83
C MET A 190 -14.33 5.39 -17.59
N ALA A 191 -13.81 5.52 -16.37
CA ALA A 191 -12.52 4.93 -15.97
C ALA A 191 -12.51 3.41 -16.16
N GLU A 192 -13.56 2.72 -15.69
CA GLU A 192 -13.71 1.28 -15.88
C GLU A 192 -13.78 0.90 -17.36
N THR A 193 -14.59 1.62 -18.15
CA THR A 193 -14.75 1.37 -19.59
C THR A 193 -13.42 1.54 -20.34
N CYS A 194 -12.68 2.61 -20.06
CA CYS A 194 -11.38 2.85 -20.67
C CYS A 194 -10.38 1.77 -20.27
N LEU A 195 -10.39 1.33 -19.01
CA LEU A 195 -9.49 0.28 -18.53
C LEU A 195 -9.77 -1.08 -19.16
N ARG A 196 -11.05 -1.45 -19.35
CA ARG A 196 -11.43 -2.66 -20.10
C ARG A 196 -11.01 -2.59 -21.57
N ARG A 197 -11.06 -1.40 -22.17
CA ARG A 197 -10.53 -1.18 -23.53
C ARG A 197 -9.01 -1.34 -23.57
N LEU A 198 -8.29 -0.87 -22.56
CA LEU A 198 -6.85 -1.11 -22.47
C LEU A 198 -6.56 -2.61 -22.39
N GLU A 199 -7.26 -3.34 -21.51
CA GLU A 199 -7.13 -4.79 -21.35
C GLU A 199 -7.31 -5.55 -22.67
N SER A 200 -8.31 -5.19 -23.50
CA SER A 200 -8.53 -5.85 -24.79
C SER A 200 -7.42 -5.60 -25.82
N THR A 201 -6.56 -4.60 -25.60
CA THR A 201 -5.38 -4.34 -26.44
C THR A 201 -4.09 -5.00 -25.91
N LEU A 202 -4.12 -5.54 -24.70
CA LEU A 202 -2.97 -6.20 -24.08
C LEU A 202 -2.91 -7.67 -24.49
N PRO A 203 -1.70 -8.27 -24.52
CA PRO A 203 -1.55 -9.69 -24.83
C PRO A 203 -1.94 -10.61 -23.65
N PHE A 204 -2.55 -10.07 -22.60
CA PHE A 204 -2.94 -10.77 -21.38
C PHE A 204 -4.20 -10.11 -20.79
N SER A 205 -4.98 -10.88 -20.04
CA SER A 205 -6.14 -10.41 -19.27
C SER A 205 -5.79 -10.28 -17.80
N PHE A 206 -6.41 -9.35 -17.09
CA PHE A 206 -6.24 -9.17 -15.66
C PHE A 206 -7.07 -10.18 -14.85
N THR A 207 -6.64 -10.43 -13.61
CA THR A 207 -7.55 -10.97 -12.60
C THR A 207 -8.48 -9.86 -12.11
N ASP A 208 -9.63 -10.21 -11.53
CA ASP A 208 -10.55 -9.22 -10.96
C ASP A 208 -9.83 -8.31 -9.94
N LEU A 209 -8.96 -8.87 -9.09
CA LEU A 209 -8.18 -8.12 -8.11
C LEU A 209 -7.19 -7.14 -8.79
N ALA A 210 -6.45 -7.61 -9.79
CA ALA A 210 -5.49 -6.79 -10.51
C ALA A 210 -6.17 -5.65 -11.28
N PHE A 211 -7.34 -5.93 -11.88
CA PHE A 211 -8.16 -4.93 -12.55
C PHE A 211 -8.64 -3.86 -11.56
N GLN A 212 -9.20 -4.27 -10.42
CA GLN A 212 -9.69 -3.35 -9.39
C GLN A 212 -8.57 -2.49 -8.81
N SER A 213 -7.41 -3.08 -8.50
CA SER A 213 -6.25 -2.35 -7.99
C SER A 213 -5.79 -1.29 -8.99
N LEU A 214 -5.63 -1.64 -10.28
CA LEU A 214 -5.24 -0.68 -11.32
C LEU A 214 -6.30 0.42 -11.51
N LEU A 215 -7.59 0.09 -11.45
CA LEU A 215 -8.67 1.07 -11.49
C LEU A 215 -8.59 2.06 -10.33
N PHE A 216 -8.32 1.59 -9.10
CA PHE A 216 -8.10 2.48 -7.96
C PHE A 216 -6.89 3.38 -8.17
N HIS A 217 -5.78 2.87 -8.69
CA HIS A 217 -4.62 3.72 -8.96
C HIS A 217 -4.92 4.82 -9.98
N VAL A 218 -5.70 4.53 -11.02
CA VAL A 218 -6.17 5.53 -11.99
C VAL A 218 -7.03 6.58 -11.28
N LEU A 219 -8.06 6.16 -10.53
CA LEU A 219 -8.95 7.07 -9.83
C LEU A 219 -8.20 7.92 -8.79
N ILE A 220 -7.30 7.33 -8.00
CA ILE A 220 -6.47 8.05 -7.05
C ILE A 220 -5.61 9.09 -7.76
N ALA A 221 -4.95 8.75 -8.87
CA ALA A 221 -4.14 9.69 -9.64
C ALA A 221 -4.95 10.94 -10.04
N TYR A 222 -6.15 10.76 -10.58
CA TYR A 222 -7.06 11.88 -10.91
C TYR A 222 -7.48 12.68 -9.68
N HIS A 223 -7.85 12.01 -8.58
CA HIS A 223 -8.34 12.69 -7.38
C HIS A 223 -7.25 13.57 -6.78
N ARG A 224 -6.06 13.00 -6.58
CA ARG A 224 -4.89 13.69 -6.03
C ARG A 224 -4.49 14.87 -6.92
N PHE A 225 -4.46 14.66 -8.24
CA PHE A 225 -4.11 15.71 -9.18
C PHE A 225 -5.12 16.86 -9.20
N LYS A 226 -6.43 16.57 -9.13
CA LYS A 226 -7.51 17.59 -9.02
C LYS A 226 -7.39 18.43 -7.74
N LEU A 227 -6.84 17.86 -6.66
CA LEU A 227 -6.55 18.57 -5.41
C LEU A 227 -5.25 19.39 -5.43
N GLY A 228 -4.52 19.38 -6.56
CA GLY A 228 -3.21 20.04 -6.66
C GLY A 228 -2.05 19.23 -6.08
N LEU A 229 -2.28 17.99 -5.65
CA LEU A 229 -1.27 17.12 -5.03
C LEU A 229 -0.46 16.43 -6.13
N ARG A 230 0.81 16.83 -6.27
CA ARG A 230 1.66 16.43 -7.40
C ARG A 230 2.58 15.27 -7.04
N LEU A 231 2.64 14.28 -7.94
CA LEU A 231 3.63 13.21 -7.87
C LEU A 231 4.97 13.72 -8.41
N ASN A 232 5.90 14.02 -7.52
CA ASN A 232 7.23 14.53 -7.89
C ASN A 232 8.33 13.45 -7.84
N GLU A 233 8.02 12.27 -7.30
CA GLU A 233 8.97 11.17 -7.12
C GLU A 233 8.73 10.09 -8.19
N LEU A 234 9.58 10.07 -9.21
CA LEU A 234 9.64 9.00 -10.21
C LEU A 234 10.88 8.12 -10.00
N PRO A 235 10.87 6.85 -10.44
CA PRO A 235 12.08 6.04 -10.45
C PRO A 235 13.13 6.62 -11.41
N GLY A 236 14.41 6.47 -11.08
CA GLY A 236 15.54 7.06 -11.84
C GLY A 236 15.75 6.51 -13.27
N GLU A 237 14.90 5.61 -13.76
CA GLU A 237 15.04 4.95 -15.07
C GLU A 237 13.74 4.95 -15.88
N THR A 238 12.99 6.06 -15.85
CA THR A 238 11.71 6.20 -16.57
C THR A 238 11.82 6.00 -18.08
N GLU A 239 13.02 6.18 -18.66
CA GLU A 239 13.24 5.99 -20.09
C GLU A 239 12.98 4.55 -20.56
N ILE A 240 13.29 3.57 -19.70
CA ILE A 240 12.98 2.17 -19.99
C ILE A 240 11.47 1.96 -20.08
N ILE A 241 10.69 2.68 -19.26
CA ILE A 241 9.22 2.61 -19.27
C ILE A 241 8.68 3.23 -20.56
N ARG A 242 9.22 4.39 -20.98
CA ARG A 242 8.77 5.09 -22.21
C ARG A 242 8.89 4.26 -23.47
N GLN A 243 9.88 3.37 -23.54
CA GLN A 243 10.13 2.51 -24.69
C GLN A 243 9.19 1.29 -24.75
N LYS A 244 8.36 1.07 -23.74
CA LYS A 244 7.46 -0.10 -23.67
C LYS A 244 6.15 0.19 -24.39
N PRO A 245 5.57 -0.82 -25.08
CA PRO A 245 4.25 -0.65 -25.71
C PRO A 245 3.17 -0.31 -24.68
N GLU A 246 3.27 -0.85 -23.47
CA GLU A 246 2.33 -0.57 -22.38
C GLU A 246 2.28 0.91 -21.98
N TYR A 247 3.39 1.66 -22.09
CA TYR A 247 3.38 3.11 -21.83
C TYR A 247 2.58 3.86 -22.89
N THR A 248 2.74 3.51 -24.17
CA THR A 248 1.97 4.10 -25.27
C THR A 248 0.48 3.79 -25.13
N GLN A 249 0.14 2.56 -24.73
CA GLN A 249 -1.24 2.16 -24.48
C GLN A 249 -1.84 2.88 -23.27
N MET A 250 -1.09 3.01 -22.17
CA MET A 250 -1.51 3.80 -21.00
C MET A 250 -1.74 5.27 -21.38
N LYS A 251 -0.83 5.86 -22.15
CA LYS A 251 -0.98 7.25 -22.64
C LYS A 251 -2.25 7.44 -23.48
N ALA A 252 -2.61 6.47 -24.31
CA ALA A 252 -3.85 6.52 -25.09
C ALA A 252 -5.09 6.46 -24.18
N LEU A 253 -5.10 5.56 -23.18
CA LEU A 253 -6.15 5.50 -22.16
C LEU A 253 -6.29 6.83 -21.41
N ILE A 254 -5.16 7.42 -20.99
CA ILE A 254 -5.18 8.66 -20.21
C ILE A 254 -5.71 9.82 -21.03
N ARG A 255 -5.39 9.93 -22.31
CA ARG A 255 -5.97 10.97 -23.18
C ARG A 255 -7.50 10.93 -23.24
N ASP A 256 -8.07 9.73 -23.28
CA ASP A 256 -9.52 9.55 -23.33
C ASP A 256 -10.16 9.93 -21.98
N LEU A 257 -9.49 9.61 -20.87
CA LEU A 257 -9.92 10.00 -19.53
C LEU A 257 -9.72 11.50 -19.24
N ASP A 258 -8.65 12.11 -19.71
CA ASP A 258 -8.36 13.54 -19.52
C ASP A 258 -9.55 14.40 -20.02
N THR A 259 -10.14 13.98 -21.14
CA THR A 259 -11.34 14.62 -21.71
C THR A 259 -12.54 14.47 -20.79
N ALA A 260 -12.77 13.26 -20.25
CA ALA A 260 -13.92 12.97 -19.39
C ALA A 260 -13.79 13.62 -18.00
N PHE A 261 -12.58 13.71 -17.46
CA PHE A 261 -12.28 14.25 -16.13
C PHE A 261 -11.97 15.76 -16.15
N ALA A 262 -11.96 16.38 -17.34
CA ALA A 262 -11.65 17.79 -17.58
C ALA A 262 -10.32 18.24 -16.95
N VAL A 263 -9.33 17.36 -16.99
CA VAL A 263 -7.98 17.54 -16.42
C VAL A 263 -6.99 16.87 -17.35
N ALA A 264 -5.80 17.44 -17.51
CA ALA A 264 -4.70 16.78 -18.21
C ALA A 264 -3.70 16.23 -17.18
N LEU A 265 -3.64 14.91 -17.04
CA LEU A 265 -2.63 14.30 -16.18
C LEU A 265 -1.23 14.47 -16.80
N PRO A 266 -0.23 14.83 -15.98
CA PRO A 266 1.12 15.07 -16.46
C PRO A 266 1.85 13.73 -16.71
N GLU A 267 3.00 13.79 -17.37
CA GLU A 267 3.74 12.58 -17.80
C GLU A 267 4.10 11.68 -16.60
N GLU A 268 4.39 12.27 -15.45
CA GLU A 268 4.72 11.59 -14.20
C GLU A 268 3.61 10.61 -13.78
N GLU A 269 2.34 10.99 -13.97
CA GLU A 269 1.20 10.13 -13.67
C GLU A 269 1.10 8.97 -14.66
N ILE A 270 1.33 9.23 -15.95
CA ILE A 270 1.29 8.20 -16.99
C ILE A 270 2.37 7.15 -16.73
N LEU A 271 3.59 7.60 -16.40
CA LEU A 271 4.70 6.72 -16.04
C LEU A 271 4.37 5.88 -14.80
N ASN A 272 3.81 6.50 -13.77
CA ASN A 272 3.42 5.82 -12.54
C ASN A 272 2.32 4.79 -12.78
N LEU A 273 1.27 5.13 -13.52
CA LEU A 273 0.20 4.20 -13.87
C LEU A 273 0.70 3.05 -14.76
N THR A 274 1.66 3.31 -15.63
CA THR A 274 2.33 2.25 -16.41
C THR A 274 3.08 1.26 -15.50
N LEU A 275 3.69 1.73 -14.42
CA LEU A 275 4.32 0.84 -13.43
C LEU A 275 3.29 -0.05 -12.72
N HIS A 276 2.14 0.51 -12.36
CA HIS A 276 1.04 -0.25 -11.77
C HIS A 276 0.47 -1.29 -12.75
N LEU A 277 0.40 -0.95 -14.04
CA LEU A 277 0.05 -1.88 -15.11
C LEU A 277 1.03 -3.06 -15.20
N PHE A 278 2.35 -2.81 -15.11
CA PHE A 278 3.33 -3.90 -15.03
C PHE A 278 3.13 -4.77 -13.78
N GLY A 279 2.79 -4.14 -12.67
CA GLY A 279 2.42 -4.85 -11.45
C GLY A 279 1.20 -5.77 -11.62
N ALA A 280 0.14 -5.28 -12.26
CA ALA A 280 -1.06 -6.07 -12.59
C ALA A 280 -0.73 -7.25 -13.51
N LYS A 281 0.13 -7.05 -14.52
CA LYS A 281 0.64 -8.12 -15.40
C LYS A 281 1.35 -9.23 -14.64
N ILE A 282 2.06 -8.86 -13.56
CA ILE A 282 2.87 -9.79 -12.78
C ILE A 282 2.03 -10.69 -11.88
N GLN A 283 0.87 -10.23 -11.42
CA GLN A 283 -0.01 -11.03 -10.55
C GLN A 283 -0.65 -12.24 -11.25
N LEU A 284 -0.52 -12.37 -12.58
CA LEU A 284 -1.14 -13.41 -13.39
C LEU A 284 -0.34 -14.72 -13.51
N ASP A 285 0.99 -14.67 -13.42
CA ASP A 285 1.77 -15.89 -13.26
C ASP A 285 1.62 -16.37 -11.80
N ALA A 286 1.65 -17.65 -11.47
CA ALA A 286 1.66 -18.12 -10.06
C ALA A 286 2.98 -18.84 -9.69
N THR A 287 3.81 -19.14 -10.68
CA THR A 287 4.95 -20.06 -10.58
C THR A 287 6.24 -19.41 -10.08
N LEU A 288 6.45 -18.11 -10.31
CA LEU A 288 7.66 -17.37 -9.93
C LEU A 288 7.42 -16.35 -8.82
N THR A 289 8.45 -15.97 -8.07
CA THR A 289 8.31 -14.84 -7.12
C THR A 289 8.10 -13.53 -7.89
N PRO A 290 7.29 -12.58 -7.38
CA PRO A 290 6.99 -11.36 -8.14
C PRO A 290 8.22 -10.52 -8.50
N ARG A 291 9.27 -10.54 -7.66
CA ARG A 291 10.54 -9.86 -7.94
C ARG A 291 11.23 -10.42 -9.18
N VAL A 292 11.22 -11.74 -9.36
CA VAL A 292 11.80 -12.40 -10.54
C VAL A 292 11.00 -12.08 -11.81
N ARG A 293 9.68 -11.88 -11.69
CA ARG A 293 8.85 -11.44 -12.81
C ARG A 293 9.02 -9.96 -13.15
N PHE A 294 9.20 -9.10 -12.14
CA PHE A 294 9.61 -7.72 -12.39
C PHE A 294 10.94 -7.69 -13.15
N GLN A 295 11.88 -8.59 -12.84
CA GLN A 295 13.16 -8.69 -13.57
C GLN A 295 13.00 -9.16 -15.02
N SER A 296 11.99 -9.98 -15.32
CA SER A 296 11.72 -10.42 -16.69
C SER A 296 11.08 -9.31 -17.54
N ILE A 297 10.29 -8.43 -16.92
CA ILE A 297 9.65 -7.28 -17.59
C ILE A 297 10.60 -6.08 -17.68
N MET A 298 11.32 -5.81 -16.59
CA MET A 298 12.25 -4.70 -16.42
C MET A 298 13.63 -5.24 -16.03
N LYS A 299 14.59 -5.17 -16.95
CA LYS A 299 15.99 -5.59 -16.70
C LYS A 299 16.73 -4.71 -15.67
N SER A 300 16.10 -3.62 -15.25
CA SER A 300 16.64 -2.68 -14.27
C SER A 300 16.34 -3.11 -12.84
N LYS A 301 17.40 -3.26 -12.05
CA LYS A 301 17.28 -3.55 -10.61
C LYS A 301 16.59 -2.43 -9.83
N SER A 302 16.75 -1.17 -10.24
CA SER A 302 16.13 -0.02 -9.57
C SER A 302 14.62 0.01 -9.83
N LEU A 303 14.19 -0.20 -11.07
CA LEU A 303 12.78 -0.27 -11.45
C LEU A 303 12.08 -1.49 -10.86
N VAL A 304 12.77 -2.64 -10.81
CA VAL A 304 12.26 -3.84 -10.16
C VAL A 304 11.98 -3.57 -8.69
N ASN A 305 12.92 -2.94 -7.97
CA ASN A 305 12.71 -2.62 -6.56
C ASN A 305 11.60 -1.58 -6.39
N PHE A 306 11.57 -0.54 -7.23
CA PHE A 306 10.52 0.49 -7.19
C PHE A 306 9.14 -0.14 -7.41
N ALA A 307 8.96 -0.89 -8.49
CA ALA A 307 7.67 -1.51 -8.80
C ALA A 307 7.29 -2.60 -7.79
N TYR A 308 8.26 -3.36 -7.25
CA TYR A 308 8.00 -4.30 -6.16
C TYR A 308 7.49 -3.60 -4.89
N GLU A 309 8.03 -2.41 -4.56
CA GLU A 309 7.52 -1.60 -3.45
C GLU A 309 6.13 -1.02 -3.71
N GLU A 310 5.83 -0.66 -4.97
CA GLU A 310 4.53 -0.13 -5.38
C GLU A 310 3.43 -1.20 -5.42
N THR A 311 3.71 -2.41 -5.90
CA THR A 311 2.63 -3.37 -6.20
C THR A 311 2.39 -4.44 -5.14
N ILE A 312 3.33 -4.71 -4.22
CA ILE A 312 3.26 -5.92 -3.36
C ILE A 312 3.23 -5.61 -1.86
N ARG A 313 3.64 -4.41 -1.44
CA ARG A 313 3.36 -3.98 -0.06
C ARG A 313 1.89 -3.67 0.18
N ILE A 314 1.08 -3.55 -0.89
CA ILE A 314 -0.35 -3.23 -0.80
C ILE A 314 -1.18 -4.53 -0.62
N THR A 315 -0.68 -5.68 -1.08
CA THR A 315 -1.34 -7.00 -1.02
C THR A 315 -0.90 -7.88 0.16
N ARG A 316 -0.22 -7.34 1.18
CA ARG A 316 0.38 -8.12 2.28
C ARG A 316 0.19 -7.55 3.67
#